data_AF-A0A2W5Z4F6-F1
#
_entry.id   AF-A0A2W5Z4F6-F1
#
_cell.length_a   1.000
_cell.length_b   1.000
_cell.length_c   1.000
_cell.angle_alpha   90.00
_cell.angle_beta   90.00
_cell.angle_gamma   90.00
#
_symmetry.space_group_name_H-M   'P 1'
#
loop_
_entity.id
_entity.type
_entity.pdbx_description
1 polymer ?
#
loop_
_entity_poly.entity_id
_entity_poly.type
_entity_poly.pdbx_seq_one_letter_code
_entity_poly.pdbx_strand_id
1 'polypeptide(L)' 'MAVRKNVDPGFLPVEALRNLPVALQRRVIVTWLHSRAVSNINFQVVENIRELADPMPKTAKLNLPADLHVRRRAGKLFIE' A
#
# COMPACT_ATOMS: atom_id res chain seq x y z
N MET A 1 0.30 10.63 21.59
CA MET A 1 0.98 11.20 20.40
C MET A 1 1.28 10.06 19.43
N ALA A 2 0.46 9.88 18.41
CA ALA A 2 0.59 8.77 17.47
C ALA A 2 1.76 9.03 16.51
N VAL A 3 2.67 8.07 16.46
CA VAL A 3 3.81 8.01 15.54
C VAL A 3 3.29 8.12 14.11
N ARG A 4 3.35 9.33 13.54
CA ARG A 4 3.38 9.52 12.09
C ARG A 4 4.75 9.01 11.63
N LYS A 5 4.88 7.69 11.44
CA LYS A 5 6.00 7.16 10.66
C LYS A 5 5.86 7.81 9.28
N ASN A 6 6.83 8.63 8.89
CA ASN A 6 6.92 9.24 7.56
C ASN A 6 6.81 8.12 6.53
N VAL A 7 5.62 7.94 5.96
CA VAL A 7 5.43 7.10 4.79
C VAL A 7 6.04 7.89 3.64
N ASP A 8 7.07 7.33 3.00
CA ASP A 8 7.63 7.93 1.79
C ASP A 8 6.51 8.02 0.74
N PRO A 9 6.19 9.22 0.23
CA PRO A 9 5.14 9.38 -0.77
C PRO A 9 5.48 8.65 -2.08
N GLY A 10 6.75 8.40 -2.38
CA GLY A 10 7.18 7.73 -3.60
C GLY A 10 6.93 6.22 -3.60
N PHE A 11 7.08 5.54 -2.46
CA PHE A 11 6.92 4.08 -2.37
C PHE A 11 6.69 3.57 -0.95
N LEU A 12 6.12 2.37 -0.84
CA LEU A 12 5.96 1.67 0.43
C LEU A 12 6.87 0.43 0.50
N PRO A 13 7.81 0.31 1.46
CA PRO A 13 8.65 -0.88 1.59
C PRO A 13 7.83 -2.10 2.05
N VAL A 14 7.91 -3.20 1.31
CA VAL A 14 7.11 -4.41 1.54
C VAL A 14 7.43 -5.06 2.88
N GLU A 15 8.71 -5.18 3.23
CA GLU A 15 9.15 -5.78 4.49
C GLU A 15 8.70 -4.94 5.69
N ALA A 16 8.89 -3.62 5.62
CA ALA A 16 8.47 -2.71 6.68
C ALA A 16 6.95 -2.73 6.89
N LEU A 17 6.17 -2.82 5.81
CA LEU A 17 4.72 -2.99 5.89
C LEU A 17 4.35 -4.31 6.58
N ARG A 18 4.91 -5.43 6.13
CA ARG A 18 4.58 -6.77 6.67
C ARG A 18 4.90 -6.95 8.14
N ASN A 19 5.94 -6.29 8.63
CA ASN A 19 6.35 -6.37 10.04
C ASN A 19 5.40 -5.64 11.00
N LEU A 20 4.38 -4.94 10.48
CA LEU A 20 3.35 -4.30 11.28
C LEU A 20 2.19 -5.26 11.56
N PRO A 21 1.48 -5.15 12.71
CA PRO A 21 0.17 -5.77 12.89
C PRO A 21 -0.81 -5.36 11.79
N VAL A 22 -1.73 -6.26 11.41
CA VAL A 22 -2.69 -6.06 10.30
C VAL A 22 -3.43 -4.72 10.38
N ALA A 23 -3.88 -4.31 11.57
CA ALA A 23 -4.56 -3.03 11.75
C ALA A 23 -3.67 -1.82 11.39
N LEU A 24 -2.37 -1.90 11.69
CA LEU A 24 -1.41 -0.86 11.32
C LEU A 24 -1.03 -0.92 9.84
N GLN A 25 -0.95 -2.12 9.25
CA GLN A 25 -0.75 -2.27 7.79
C GLN A 25 -1.81 -1.49 7.02
N ARG A 26 -3.09 -1.71 7.37
CA ARG A 26 -4.24 -1.03 6.75
C ARG A 26 -4.15 0.49 6.88
N ARG A 27 -3.83 1.00 8.09
CA ARG A 27 -3.68 2.44 8.33
C ARG A 27 -2.55 3.07 7.51
N VAL A 28 -1.43 2.37 7.38
CA VAL A 28 -0.28 2.82 6.59
C VAL A 28 -0.63 2.86 5.10
N ILE A 29 -1.31 1.83 4.57
CA ILE A 29 -1.76 1.77 3.18
C ILE A 29 -2.72 2.93 2.86
N VAL A 30 -3.71 3.17 3.71
CA VAL A 30 -4.65 4.30 3.54
C VAL A 30 -3.91 5.64 3.56
N THR A 31 -2.99 5.83 4.50
CA THR A 31 -2.18 7.06 4.59
C THR A 31 -1.33 7.27 3.34
N TRP A 32 -0.73 6.21 2.80
CA TRP A 32 0.08 6.25 1.58
C TRP A 32 -0.75 6.59 0.33
N LEU A 33 -1.93 5.98 0.18
CA LEU A 33 -2.83 6.26 -0.93
C LEU A 33 -3.31 7.73 -0.90
N HIS A 34 -3.66 8.24 0.28
CA HIS A 34 -4.05 9.63 0.45
C HIS A 34 -2.90 10.62 0.18
N SER A 35 -1.66 10.30 0.57
CA SER A 35 -0.51 11.16 0.25
C SER A 35 -0.23 11.24 -1.27
N ARG A 36 -0.83 10.32 -2.04
CA ARG A 36 -0.78 10.28 -3.52
C ARG A 36 -2.07 10.74 -4.19
N ALA A 37 -2.95 11.41 -3.43
CA ALA A 37 -4.23 11.93 -3.91
C ALA A 37 -5.16 10.85 -4.52
N VAL A 38 -4.96 9.57 -4.17
CA VAL A 38 -5.89 8.51 -4.55
C VAL A 38 -7.14 8.65 -3.70
N SER A 39 -8.27 8.93 -4.36
CA SER A 39 -9.59 9.05 -3.74
C SER A 39 -10.39 7.75 -3.91
N ASN A 40 -11.56 7.67 -3.27
CA ASN A 40 -12.47 6.51 -3.35
C ASN A 40 -11.83 5.18 -2.94
N ILE A 41 -10.98 5.21 -1.91
CA ILE A 41 -10.35 4.03 -1.35
C ILE A 41 -11.40 3.23 -0.58
N ASN A 42 -11.75 2.06 -1.09
CA ASN A 42 -12.60 1.11 -0.37
C ASN A 42 -11.76 0.07 0.37
N PHE A 43 -12.42 -0.69 1.26
CA PHE A 43 -11.77 -1.73 2.06
C PHE A 43 -11.06 -2.78 1.18
N GLN A 44 -11.69 -3.21 0.08
CA GLN A 44 -11.13 -4.24 -0.79
C GLN A 44 -9.83 -3.79 -1.47
N VAL A 45 -9.73 -2.52 -1.86
CA VAL A 45 -8.48 -1.93 -2.39
C VAL A 45 -7.36 -2.03 -1.36
N VAL A 46 -7.65 -1.68 -0.10
CA VAL A 46 -6.66 -1.77 0.99
C VAL A 46 -6.20 -3.21 1.20
N GLU A 47 -7.12 -4.17 1.25
CA GLU A 47 -6.77 -5.58 1.43
C GLU A 47 -6.01 -6.15 0.23
N ASN A 48 -6.39 -5.81 -1.00
CA ASN A 48 -5.66 -6.24 -2.18
C ASN A 48 -4.21 -5.71 -2.20
N ILE A 49 -3.99 -4.46 -1.76
CA ILE A 49 -2.64 -3.90 -1.62
C ILE A 49 -1.87 -4.61 -0.50
N ARG A 50 -2.55 -4.99 0.58
CA ARG A 50 -1.95 -5.77 1.67
C ARG A 50 -1.49 -7.14 1.16
N GLU A 51 -2.33 -7.83 0.40
CA GLU A 51 -2.00 -9.13 -0.23
C GLU A 51 -0.85 -9.02 -1.23
N LEU A 52 -0.74 -7.91 -1.95
CA LEU A 52 0.41 -7.60 -2.81
C LEU A 52 1.75 -7.60 -2.05
N ALA A 53 1.73 -7.28 -0.75
CA ALA A 53 2.91 -7.31 0.11
C ALA A 53 3.26 -8.71 0.63
N ASP A 54 2.37 -9.71 0.51
CA ASP A 54 2.60 -11.05 1.04
C ASP A 54 3.82 -11.75 0.40
N PRO A 55 4.50 -12.69 1.07
CA PRO A 55 5.69 -13.36 0.50
C PRO A 55 5.45 -14.00 -0.88
N MET A 56 4.26 -14.58 -1.09
CA MET A 56 3.83 -15.20 -2.34
C MET A 56 2.54 -14.52 -2.81
N PRO A 57 2.62 -13.30 -3.37
CA PRO A 57 1.44 -12.60 -3.84
C PRO A 57 0.91 -13.30 -5.09
N LYS A 58 -0.42 -13.46 -5.19
CA LYS A 58 -1.05 -14.03 -6.39
C LYS A 58 -0.96 -13.10 -7.60
N THR A 59 -0.78 -11.80 -7.36
CA THR A 59 -0.73 -10.76 -8.39
C THR A 59 0.40 -9.78 -8.10
N ALA A 60 1.08 -9.33 -9.16
CA ALA A 60 2.14 -8.32 -9.06
C ALA A 60 1.64 -6.88 -9.36
N LYS A 61 0.38 -6.75 -9.78
CA LYS A 61 -0.28 -5.50 -10.19
C LYS A 61 -1.72 -5.47 -9.65
N LEU A 62 -2.15 -4.31 -9.18
CA LEU A 62 -3.53 -4.01 -8.83
C LEU A 62 -3.93 -2.69 -9.49
N ASN A 63 -5.08 -2.67 -10.17
CA ASN A 63 -5.63 -1.45 -10.75
C ASN A 63 -6.34 -0.63 -9.66
N LEU A 64 -6.13 0.69 -9.71
CA LEU A 64 -6.80 1.69 -8.89
C LEU A 64 -7.73 2.54 -9.77
N PRO A 65 -8.60 3.36 -9.15
CA PRO A 65 -9.32 4.40 -9.89
C PRO A 65 -8.38 5.38 -10.60
N ALA A 66 -8.93 6.11 -11.60
CA ALA A 66 -8.23 7.14 -12.36
C ALA A 66 -6.98 6.63 -13.13
N ASP A 67 -7.07 5.42 -13.69
CA ASP A 67 -6.01 4.76 -14.48
C ASP A 67 -4.67 4.60 -13.74
N LEU A 68 -4.68 4.69 -12.42
CA LEU A 68 -3.53 4.41 -11.57
C LEU A 68 -3.38 2.91 -11.34
N HIS A 69 -2.18 2.46 -11.03
CA HIS A 69 -1.96 1.09 -10.56
C HIS A 69 -0.92 0.97 -9.45
N VAL A 70 -1.19 0.07 -8.51
CA VAL A 70 -0.20 -0.36 -7.53
C VAL A 70 0.60 -1.51 -8.13
N ARG A 71 1.92 -1.39 -8.13
CA ARG A 71 2.82 -2.45 -8.57
C ARG A 71 3.85 -2.76 -7.50
N ARG A 72 4.16 -4.06 -7.34
CA ARG A 72 5.28 -4.50 -6.51
C ARG A 72 6.52 -4.73 -7.37
N ARG A 73 7.63 -4.06 -7.04
CA ARG A 73 8.93 -4.24 -7.69
C ARG A 73 10.06 -4.04 -6.68
N ALA A 74 11.06 -4.94 -6.70
CA ALA A 74 12.27 -4.83 -5.88
C ALA A 74 12.01 -4.52 -4.38
N GLY A 75 11.06 -5.23 -3.77
CA GLY A 75 10.73 -5.07 -2.35
C GLY A 75 9.94 -3.80 -2.00
N LYS A 76 9.41 -3.09 -2.99
CA LYS A 76 8.66 -1.84 -2.84
C LYS A 76 7.32 -1.90 -3.57
N LEU A 77 6.33 -1.21 -3.04
CA LEU A 77 5.06 -0.91 -3.71
C LEU A 77 5.11 0.52 -4.25
N PHE A 78 4.68 0.72 -5.49
CA PHE A 78 4.63 2.01 -6.17
C PHE A 78 3.22 2.27 -6.72
N ILE A 79 2.82 3.54 -6.74
CA ILE A 79 1.65 4.01 -7.51
C ILE A 79 2.17 4.67 -8.77
N GLU A 80 1.88 4.04 -9.90
CA GLU A 80 2.18 4.50 -11.26
C GLU A 80 0.90 4.97 -11.95
#